data_AF-A0A813LXL2-F1
#
_entry.id   AF-A0A813LXL2-F1
#
_cell.length_a   1.000
_cell.length_b   1.000
_cell.length_c   1.000
_cell.angle_alpha   90.00
_cell.angle_beta   90.00
_cell.angle_gamma   90.00
#
_symmetry.space_group_name_H-M   'P 1'
#
loop_
_entity.id
_entity.type
_entity.pdbx_description
1 polymer ?
#
loop_
_entity_poly.entity_id
_entity_poly.type
_entity_poly.pdbx_seq_one_letter_code
_entity_poly.pdbx_strand_id
1 'polypeptide(L)'
;MLQGLLGVHYFLYQLFVDCSDVGHHGATRARTYVFCLHKVRGRYLTDIFELYHALKDRVSETVATRPSDYMIASREDILMEASEIAKVRKKDFRPLDVNLAYLLTDREEGCRQQYDSEYYRRFGKRPATNPDLCYYLRDEPSWSLTWSATSKRIPTYRTGSGKMWFPFYNRFIVSRDILASMGFPVSQSVALAMGVPQVPMRDPKRAGDLAGNAMHLTSCFMVQICGLVCFGKRPHYQLE
;
A
#
# COMPACT_ATOMS: atom_id res chain seq x y z
N MET A 1 2.96 -15.23 -22.45
CA MET A 1 3.77 -14.25 -23.20
C MET A 1 5.24 -14.28 -22.79
N LEU A 2 5.62 -14.01 -21.53
CA LEU A 2 7.02 -14.03 -21.07
C LEU A 2 7.75 -15.34 -21.38
N GLN A 3 7.12 -16.50 -21.15
CA GLN A 3 7.69 -17.81 -21.48
C GLN A 3 8.06 -17.96 -22.97
N GLY A 4 7.23 -17.44 -23.88
CA GLY A 4 7.53 -17.48 -25.32
C GLY A 4 8.68 -16.56 -25.72
N LEU A 5 8.84 -15.43 -25.04
CA LEU A 5 9.89 -14.45 -25.32
C LEU A 5 11.25 -14.81 -24.71
N LEU A 6 11.25 -15.29 -23.47
CA LEU A 6 12.48 -15.47 -22.68
C LEU A 6 12.78 -16.93 -22.35
N GLY A 7 11.82 -17.83 -22.54
CA GLY A 7 11.93 -19.24 -22.11
C GLY A 7 13.03 -20.02 -22.85
N VAL A 8 13.51 -19.53 -24.00
CA VAL A 8 14.68 -20.12 -24.68
C VAL A 8 15.94 -19.96 -23.82
N HIS A 9 16.16 -18.78 -23.23
CA HIS A 9 17.39 -18.44 -22.51
C HIS A 9 17.28 -18.54 -20.98
N TYR A 10 16.06 -18.49 -20.44
CA TYR A 10 15.81 -18.40 -19.01
C TYR A 10 14.86 -19.50 -18.51
N PHE A 11 15.09 -19.98 -17.29
CA PHE A 11 14.05 -20.58 -16.46
C PHE A 11 13.30 -19.44 -15.78
N LEU A 12 11.96 -19.47 -15.82
CA LEU A 12 11.11 -18.43 -15.24
C LEU A 12 10.43 -18.98 -13.98
N TYR A 13 10.60 -18.29 -12.85
CA TYR A 13 9.96 -18.63 -11.58
C TYR A 13 9.05 -17.48 -11.15
N GLN A 14 7.75 -17.74 -11.01
CA GLN A 14 6.73 -16.74 -10.75
C GLN A 14 6.24 -16.81 -9.30
N LEU A 15 6.42 -15.74 -8.53
CA LEU A 15 5.86 -15.58 -7.19
C LEU A 15 4.65 -14.64 -7.21
N PHE A 16 3.58 -15.04 -6.53
CA PHE A 16 2.45 -14.19 -6.21
C PHE A 16 2.61 -13.70 -4.78
N VAL A 17 2.66 -12.38 -4.61
CA VAL A 17 3.03 -11.73 -3.36
C VAL A 17 1.95 -10.73 -2.98
N ASP A 18 1.40 -10.89 -1.78
CA ASP A 18 0.45 -9.95 -1.18
C ASP A 18 1.11 -9.15 -0.04
N CYS A 19 0.55 -8.00 0.31
CA CYS A 19 1.05 -7.22 1.45
C CYS A 19 0.91 -7.98 2.77
N SER A 20 -0.13 -8.82 2.91
CA SER A 20 -0.29 -9.66 4.10
C SER A 20 0.85 -10.67 4.29
N ASP A 21 1.53 -11.08 3.21
CA ASP A 21 2.67 -11.99 3.30
C ASP A 21 3.88 -11.37 4.02
N VAL A 22 3.94 -10.04 4.09
CA VAL A 22 4.98 -9.28 4.81
C VAL A 22 4.43 -8.56 6.05
N GLY A 23 3.28 -9.00 6.57
CA GLY A 23 2.68 -8.45 7.78
C GLY A 23 1.82 -7.19 7.58
N HIS A 24 1.76 -6.67 6.34
CA HIS A 24 0.98 -5.47 5.99
C HIS A 24 -0.46 -5.83 5.61
N HIS A 25 -1.19 -6.47 6.53
CA HIS A 25 -2.54 -6.99 6.31
C HIS A 25 -3.57 -5.89 5.98
N GLY A 26 -3.39 -4.69 6.53
CA GLY A 26 -4.28 -3.55 6.33
C GLY A 26 -4.15 -2.87 4.96
N ALA A 27 -3.25 -3.31 4.07
CA ALA A 27 -3.01 -2.68 2.78
C ALA A 27 -3.26 -3.65 1.61
N THR A 28 -3.70 -3.13 0.46
CA THR A 28 -3.95 -3.94 -0.74
C THR A 28 -2.98 -3.59 -1.87
N ARG A 29 -2.01 -4.48 -2.14
CA ARG A 29 -1.08 -4.34 -3.27
C ARG A 29 -0.52 -5.70 -3.74
N ALA A 30 -1.40 -6.64 -4.09
CA ALA A 30 -0.98 -7.90 -4.69
C ALA A 30 -0.15 -7.66 -5.96
N ARG A 31 0.98 -8.37 -6.08
CA ARG A 31 1.92 -8.27 -7.20
C ARG A 31 2.43 -9.63 -7.60
N THR A 32 2.89 -9.70 -8.84
CA THR A 32 3.57 -10.87 -9.38
C THR A 32 5.01 -10.51 -9.65
N TYR A 33 5.93 -11.29 -9.10
CA TYR A 33 7.36 -11.18 -9.34
C TYR A 33 7.81 -12.38 -10.18
N VAL A 34 8.63 -12.13 -11.20
CA VAL A 34 9.15 -13.19 -12.07
C VAL A 34 10.67 -13.15 -12.04
N PHE A 35 11.28 -14.22 -11.55
CA PHE A 35 12.73 -14.41 -11.61
C PHE A 35 13.11 -15.07 -12.92
N CYS A 36 14.06 -14.47 -13.61
CA CYS A 36 14.61 -14.98 -14.86
C CYS A 36 16.01 -15.55 -14.59
N LEU A 37 16.11 -16.86 -14.39
CA LEU A 37 17.39 -17.54 -14.18
C LEU A 37 17.98 -17.99 -15.52
N HIS A 38 19.12 -17.43 -15.92
CA HIS A 38 19.75 -17.77 -17.19
C HIS A 38 20.18 -19.25 -17.22
N LYS A 39 19.75 -20.03 -18.23
CA LYS A 39 19.96 -21.48 -18.29
C LYS A 39 21.44 -21.90 -18.30
N VAL A 40 22.26 -21.13 -19.01
CA VAL A 40 23.71 -21.38 -19.14
C VAL A 40 24.52 -20.83 -17.95
N ARG A 41 24.21 -19.61 -17.48
CA ARG A 41 25.06 -18.87 -16.52
C ARG A 41 24.59 -18.98 -15.08
N GLY A 42 23.33 -19.34 -14.85
CA GLY A 42 22.68 -19.35 -13.54
C GLY A 42 22.63 -20.74 -12.91
N ARG A 43 22.65 -20.77 -11.59
CA ARG A 43 22.42 -21.98 -10.77
C ARG A 43 21.24 -21.74 -9.84
N TYR A 44 20.33 -22.70 -9.80
CA TYR A 44 19.27 -22.76 -8.79
C TYR A 44 19.86 -23.47 -7.56
N LEU A 45 19.96 -22.76 -6.45
CA LEU A 45 20.64 -23.20 -5.23
C LEU A 45 19.66 -23.80 -4.22
N THR A 46 18.52 -23.14 -4.03
CA THR A 46 17.50 -23.45 -3.03
C THR A 46 16.13 -23.23 -3.64
N ASP A 47 15.14 -24.01 -3.23
CA ASP A 47 13.78 -23.80 -3.73
C ASP A 47 13.22 -22.44 -3.30
N ILE A 48 12.82 -21.63 -4.27
CA ILE A 48 12.34 -20.27 -4.01
C ILE A 48 10.94 -20.23 -3.39
N PHE A 49 10.08 -21.18 -3.72
CA PHE A 49 8.73 -21.25 -3.18
C PHE A 49 8.79 -21.67 -1.71
N GLU A 50 9.60 -22.69 -1.39
CA GLU A 50 9.79 -23.14 0.00
C GLU A 50 10.37 -22.02 0.87
N LEU A 51 11.43 -21.35 0.40
CA LEU A 51 12.02 -20.23 1.14
C LEU A 51 11.02 -19.08 1.33
N TYR A 52 10.29 -18.71 0.27
CA TYR A 52 9.30 -17.64 0.34
C TYR A 52 8.18 -17.96 1.33
N HIS A 53 7.64 -19.18 1.29
CA HIS A 53 6.60 -19.62 2.23
C HIS A 53 7.11 -19.64 3.66
N ALA A 54 8.32 -20.15 3.91
CA ALA A 54 8.91 -20.16 5.25
C ALA A 54 9.08 -18.73 5.82
N LEU A 55 9.54 -17.78 5.00
CA LEU A 55 9.67 -16.37 5.41
C LEU A 55 8.30 -15.73 5.66
N LYS A 56 7.35 -15.94 4.75
CA LYS A 56 5.97 -15.44 4.88
C LYS A 56 5.34 -15.92 6.18
N ASP A 57 5.38 -17.22 6.45
CA ASP A 57 4.77 -17.82 7.63
C ASP A 57 5.36 -17.18 8.89
N ARG A 58 6.70 -17.07 8.94
CA ARG A 58 7.40 -16.44 10.06
C ARG A 58 7.03 -14.97 10.28
N VAL A 59 6.88 -14.18 9.21
CA VAL A 59 6.48 -12.78 9.33
C VAL A 59 5.02 -12.66 9.78
N SER A 60 4.14 -13.49 9.21
CA SER A 60 2.70 -13.47 9.52
C SER A 60 2.37 -13.84 10.96
N GLU A 61 3.21 -14.66 11.61
CA GLU A 61 3.11 -14.97 13.05
C GLU A 61 3.38 -13.75 13.94
N THR A 62 4.17 -12.78 13.44
CA THR A 62 4.72 -11.71 14.27
C THR A 62 3.88 -10.43 14.20
N VAL A 63 3.36 -10.09 13.02
CA VAL A 63 2.71 -8.79 12.79
C VAL A 63 1.58 -8.87 11.77
N ALA A 64 0.46 -8.23 12.11
CA ALA A 64 -0.68 -8.05 11.21
C ALA A 64 -1.28 -6.66 11.40
N THR A 65 -0.87 -5.72 10.52
CA THR A 65 -1.39 -4.36 10.55
C THR A 65 -2.85 -4.28 10.11
N ARG A 66 -3.52 -3.20 10.48
CA ARG A 66 -4.87 -2.82 10.07
C ARG A 66 -4.83 -1.44 9.40
N PRO A 67 -5.89 -1.03 8.67
CA PRO A 67 -5.95 0.29 8.04
C PRO A 67 -5.61 1.46 8.98
N SER A 68 -6.10 1.42 10.23
CA SER A 68 -5.83 2.48 11.21
C SER A 68 -4.37 2.58 11.65
N ASP A 69 -3.60 1.49 11.59
CA ASP A 69 -2.19 1.47 12.01
C ASP A 69 -1.30 2.32 11.05
N TYR A 70 -1.80 2.63 9.85
CA TYR A 70 -1.12 3.51 8.90
C TYR A 70 -1.46 4.99 9.07
N MET A 71 -2.42 5.34 9.93
CA MET A 71 -2.88 6.72 10.14
C MET A 71 -1.92 7.46 11.09
N ILE A 72 -0.67 7.64 10.66
CA ILE A 72 0.44 8.17 11.46
C ILE A 72 0.77 9.64 11.15
N ALA A 73 0.05 10.27 10.23
CA ALA A 73 0.24 11.66 9.87
C ALA A 73 0.12 12.60 11.08
N SER A 74 1.07 13.54 11.19
CA SER A 74 0.98 14.59 12.20
C SER A 74 -0.09 15.62 11.83
N ARG A 75 -0.43 16.51 12.76
CA ARG A 75 -1.37 17.60 12.48
C ARG A 75 -0.87 18.48 11.34
N GLU A 76 0.43 18.76 11.29
CA GLU A 76 1.07 19.56 10.26
C GLU A 76 0.93 18.91 8.88
N ASP A 77 1.18 17.60 8.79
CA ASP A 77 0.98 16.82 7.56
C ASP A 77 -0.46 16.96 7.04
N ILE A 78 -1.43 16.82 7.95
CA ILE A 78 -2.86 16.94 7.65
C ILE A 78 -3.22 18.35 7.18
N LEU A 79 -2.74 19.39 7.88
CA LEU A 79 -3.04 20.79 7.55
C LEU A 79 -2.44 21.22 6.22
N MET A 80 -1.22 20.79 5.90
CA MET A 80 -0.58 21.08 4.61
C MET A 80 -1.41 20.51 3.45
N GLU A 81 -1.83 19.26 3.53
CA GLU A 81 -2.66 18.67 2.47
C GLU A 81 -4.07 19.23 2.41
N ALA A 82 -4.68 19.52 3.56
CA ALA A 82 -5.98 20.17 3.62
C ALA A 82 -5.95 21.55 2.95
N SER A 83 -4.87 22.32 3.14
CA SER A 83 -4.66 23.61 2.47
C SER A 83 -4.58 23.48 0.95
N GLU A 84 -3.80 22.51 0.45
CA GLU A 84 -3.70 22.25 -1.00
C GLU A 84 -5.04 21.79 -1.60
N ILE A 85 -5.78 20.93 -0.88
CA ILE A 85 -7.13 20.51 -1.31
C ILE A 85 -8.08 21.71 -1.34
N ALA A 86 -8.06 22.57 -0.33
CA ALA A 86 -8.87 23.78 -0.26
C ALA A 86 -8.60 24.70 -1.46
N LYS A 87 -7.32 24.94 -1.75
CA LYS A 87 -6.86 25.73 -2.91
C LYS A 87 -7.34 25.16 -4.24
N VAL A 88 -7.16 23.86 -4.47
CA VAL A 88 -7.60 23.19 -5.71
C VAL A 88 -9.12 23.24 -5.86
N ARG A 89 -9.86 23.10 -4.76
CA ARG A 89 -11.33 23.11 -4.73
C ARG A 89 -11.93 24.51 -4.62
N LYS A 90 -11.12 25.57 -4.52
CA LYS A 90 -11.54 26.96 -4.28
C LYS A 90 -12.46 27.10 -3.06
N LYS A 91 -12.08 26.44 -1.96
CA LYS A 91 -12.76 26.50 -0.65
C LYS A 91 -11.90 27.23 0.38
N ASP A 92 -12.53 27.85 1.36
CA ASP A 92 -11.82 28.48 2.47
C ASP A 92 -11.12 27.43 3.33
N PHE A 93 -9.82 27.60 3.56
CA PHE A 93 -9.05 26.72 4.43
C PHE A 93 -9.29 27.08 5.91
N ARG A 94 -9.62 26.09 6.74
CA ARG A 94 -9.98 26.25 8.16
C ARG A 94 -9.00 25.46 9.04
N PRO A 95 -7.84 26.04 9.44
CA PRO A 95 -6.78 25.31 10.15
C PRO A 95 -7.13 24.87 11.58
N LEU A 96 -8.20 25.43 12.15
CA LEU A 96 -8.71 25.06 13.47
C LEU A 96 -9.70 23.89 13.42
N ASP A 97 -10.28 23.60 12.24
CA ASP A 97 -11.24 22.52 12.09
C ASP A 97 -10.52 21.18 11.92
N VAL A 98 -10.75 20.27 12.87
CA VAL A 98 -10.24 18.88 12.78
C VAL A 98 -11.01 18.07 11.72
N ASN A 99 -12.29 18.40 11.53
CA ASN A 99 -13.16 17.73 10.57
C ASN A 99 -12.95 18.32 9.17
N LEU A 100 -12.36 17.54 8.25
CA LEU A 100 -12.12 17.97 6.88
C LEU A 100 -13.32 17.76 5.94
N ALA A 101 -14.51 17.40 6.45
CA ALA A 101 -15.69 17.17 5.62
C ALA A 101 -16.11 18.44 4.86
N TYR A 102 -15.82 19.63 5.39
CA TYR A 102 -16.10 20.89 4.69
C TYR A 102 -15.35 21.00 3.35
N LEU A 103 -14.25 20.25 3.17
CA LEU A 103 -13.50 20.21 1.93
C LEU A 103 -14.13 19.30 0.87
N LEU A 104 -15.03 18.37 1.22
CA LEU A 104 -15.67 17.44 0.26
C LEU A 104 -16.42 18.21 -0.82
N THR A 105 -16.32 17.77 -2.08
CA THR A 105 -17.23 18.24 -3.14
C THR A 105 -18.64 17.68 -2.91
N ASP A 106 -19.67 18.28 -3.48
CA ASP A 106 -21.06 17.81 -3.30
C ASP A 106 -21.24 16.35 -3.73
N ARG A 107 -20.55 15.95 -4.81
CA ARG A 107 -20.50 14.56 -5.27
C ARG A 107 -19.87 13.64 -4.22
N GLU A 108 -18.71 14.01 -3.69
CA GLU A 108 -18.00 13.20 -2.70
C GLU A 108 -18.78 13.08 -1.40
N GLU A 109 -19.45 14.16 -0.98
CA GLU A 109 -20.35 14.16 0.16
C GLU A 109 -21.54 13.23 -0.06
N GLY A 110 -22.17 13.27 -1.24
CA GLY A 110 -23.21 12.31 -1.62
C GLY A 110 -22.72 10.85 -1.58
N CYS A 111 -21.53 10.58 -2.13
CA CYS A 111 -20.91 9.25 -2.06
C CYS A 111 -20.63 8.83 -0.62
N ARG A 112 -20.12 9.73 0.24
CA ARG A 112 -19.87 9.48 1.65
C ARG A 112 -21.15 9.08 2.38
N GLN A 113 -22.24 9.81 2.18
CA GLN A 113 -23.55 9.52 2.79
C GLN A 113 -24.10 8.16 2.37
N GLN A 114 -23.94 7.79 1.10
CA GLN A 114 -24.33 6.46 0.62
C GLN A 114 -23.48 5.35 1.25
N TYR A 115 -22.15 5.50 1.30
CA TYR A 115 -21.28 4.56 2.00
C TYR A 115 -21.64 4.43 3.48
N ASP A 116 -21.91 5.55 4.15
CA ASP A 116 -22.29 5.56 5.57
C ASP A 116 -23.62 4.83 5.81
N SER A 117 -24.60 5.06 4.93
CA SER A 117 -25.91 4.39 4.98
C SER A 117 -25.76 2.88 4.73
N GLU A 118 -24.98 2.50 3.72
CA GLU A 118 -24.74 1.10 3.38
C GLU A 118 -23.96 0.37 4.47
N TYR A 119 -22.99 1.03 5.11
CA TYR A 119 -22.26 0.47 6.24
C TYR A 119 -23.19 0.25 7.44
N TYR A 120 -24.01 1.25 7.79
CA TYR A 120 -24.98 1.12 8.88
C TYR A 120 -25.99 0.00 8.59
N ARG A 121 -26.52 -0.07 7.36
CA ARG A 121 -27.44 -1.12 6.93
C ARG A 121 -26.84 -2.53 7.07
N ARG A 122 -25.55 -2.71 6.71
CA ARG A 122 -24.88 -4.03 6.76
C ARG A 122 -24.41 -4.44 8.15
N PHE A 123 -23.91 -3.50 8.94
CA PHE A 123 -23.18 -3.80 10.18
C PHE A 123 -23.87 -3.29 11.44
N GLY A 124 -24.97 -2.54 11.33
CA GLY A 124 -25.72 -1.99 12.47
C GLY A 124 -24.95 -0.96 13.31
N LYS A 125 -23.78 -0.50 12.83
CA LYS A 125 -22.88 0.40 13.54
C LYS A 125 -22.66 1.69 12.77
N ARG A 126 -22.46 2.80 13.48
CA ARG A 126 -22.11 4.07 12.84
C ARG A 126 -20.70 4.00 12.28
N PRO A 127 -20.47 4.42 11.02
CA PRO A 127 -19.14 4.48 10.40
C PRO A 127 -18.05 5.13 11.25
N ALA A 128 -18.38 6.24 11.91
CA ALA A 128 -17.46 6.99 12.76
C ALA A 128 -16.94 6.22 13.98
N THR A 129 -17.51 5.03 14.28
CA THR A 129 -17.05 4.17 15.38
C THR A 129 -16.02 3.13 14.96
N ASN A 130 -15.74 2.99 13.66
CA ASN A 130 -14.79 2.02 13.15
C ASN A 130 -13.51 2.72 12.63
N PRO A 131 -12.38 2.64 13.35
CA PRO A 131 -11.13 3.28 12.94
C PRO A 131 -10.51 2.65 11.69
N ASP A 132 -10.86 1.40 11.37
CA ASP A 132 -10.34 0.67 10.22
C ASP A 132 -11.20 0.85 8.95
N LEU A 133 -12.29 1.61 9.05
CA LEU A 133 -13.17 1.89 7.92
C LEU A 133 -12.58 3.00 7.04
N CYS A 134 -12.50 2.76 5.75
CA CYS A 134 -12.18 3.75 4.75
C CYS A 134 -12.94 3.50 3.45
N TYR A 135 -13.23 4.57 2.72
CA TYR A 135 -13.95 4.55 1.45
C TYR A 135 -13.12 5.21 0.37
N TYR A 136 -13.24 4.76 -0.88
CA TYR A 136 -12.73 5.49 -2.03
C TYR A 136 -13.88 6.31 -2.66
N LEU A 137 -13.83 7.64 -2.47
CA LEU A 137 -14.96 8.54 -2.76
C LEU A 137 -15.22 8.82 -4.24
N ARG A 138 -14.35 8.33 -5.15
CA ARG A 138 -14.54 8.53 -6.60
C ARG A 138 -15.49 7.49 -7.20
N ASP A 139 -15.54 6.30 -6.63
CA ASP A 139 -16.40 5.21 -7.10
C ASP A 139 -17.84 5.44 -6.65
N GLU A 140 -18.78 5.03 -7.50
CA GLU A 140 -20.22 5.11 -7.27
C GLU A 140 -20.67 3.95 -6.35
N PRO A 141 -21.09 4.21 -5.10
CA PRO A 141 -21.42 3.17 -4.12
C PRO A 141 -22.59 2.29 -4.54
N SER A 142 -23.51 2.80 -5.36
CA SER A 142 -24.63 2.03 -5.89
C SER A 142 -24.19 0.90 -6.84
N TRP A 143 -22.99 0.98 -7.43
CA TRP A 143 -22.46 -0.04 -8.34
C TRP A 143 -21.33 -0.88 -7.73
N SER A 144 -20.43 -0.25 -6.98
CA SER A 144 -19.27 -0.91 -6.40
C SER A 144 -18.89 -0.28 -5.06
N LEU A 145 -18.79 -1.12 -4.03
CA LEU A 145 -18.36 -0.70 -2.70
C LEU A 145 -16.85 -0.84 -2.55
N THR A 146 -16.13 0.20 -2.96
CA THR A 146 -14.66 0.27 -2.83
C THR A 146 -14.31 0.81 -1.45
N TRP A 147 -14.36 -0.07 -0.46
CA TRP A 147 -14.13 0.23 0.96
C TRP A 147 -13.37 -0.87 1.70
N SER A 148 -12.93 -0.58 2.93
CA SER A 148 -12.26 -1.57 3.79
C SER A 148 -13.21 -2.42 4.64
N ALA A 149 -14.52 -2.16 4.64
CA ALA A 149 -15.45 -2.80 5.57
C ALA A 149 -15.46 -4.34 5.47
N THR A 150 -15.37 -4.87 4.25
CA THR A 150 -15.36 -6.31 3.98
C THR A 150 -13.96 -6.87 3.85
N SER A 151 -13.07 -6.16 3.14
CA SER A 151 -11.69 -6.61 2.90
C SER A 151 -10.82 -6.53 4.15
N LYS A 152 -11.16 -5.65 5.10
CA LYS A 152 -10.29 -5.21 6.22
C LYS A 152 -8.98 -4.56 5.75
N ARG A 153 -8.95 -4.07 4.50
CA ARG A 153 -7.76 -3.46 3.89
C ARG A 153 -8.08 -2.12 3.25
N ILE A 154 -7.14 -1.19 3.27
CA ILE A 154 -7.20 0.02 2.47
C ILE A 154 -7.32 -0.39 0.98
N PRO A 155 -8.31 0.13 0.23
CA PRO A 155 -8.42 -0.12 -1.20
C PRO A 155 -7.14 0.24 -1.95
N THR A 156 -6.85 -0.43 -3.06
CA THR A 156 -5.62 -0.15 -3.82
C THR A 156 -5.60 1.28 -4.34
N TYR A 157 -4.48 1.98 -4.12
CA TYR A 157 -4.24 3.31 -4.70
C TYR A 157 -4.28 3.25 -6.22
N ARG A 158 -5.08 4.15 -6.82
CA ARG A 158 -5.26 4.28 -8.27
C ARG A 158 -4.61 5.57 -8.76
N THR A 159 -4.18 5.58 -10.02
CA THR A 159 -3.72 6.78 -10.71
C THR A 159 -4.91 7.70 -10.98
N GLY A 160 -5.22 8.59 -10.03
CA GLY A 160 -6.32 9.54 -10.17
C GLY A 160 -6.50 10.42 -8.94
N SER A 161 -7.29 11.48 -9.08
CA SER A 161 -7.58 12.45 -8.01
C SER A 161 -8.56 11.96 -6.94
N GLY A 162 -8.95 10.68 -6.98
CA GLY A 162 -9.90 10.13 -6.02
C GLY A 162 -9.30 10.13 -4.61
N LYS A 163 -10.08 10.59 -3.64
CA LYS A 163 -9.67 10.63 -2.24
C LYS A 163 -10.18 9.41 -1.49
N MET A 164 -9.36 8.88 -0.59
CA MET A 164 -9.84 7.92 0.40
C MET A 164 -10.24 8.66 1.67
N TRP A 165 -11.40 8.32 2.21
CA TRP A 165 -11.99 8.96 3.37
C TRP A 165 -12.05 7.99 4.55
N PHE A 166 -11.61 8.44 5.72
CA PHE A 166 -11.74 7.71 6.97
C PHE A 166 -12.77 8.41 7.86
N PRO A 167 -13.99 7.86 8.02
CA PRO A 167 -15.05 8.47 8.81
C PRO A 167 -14.70 8.62 10.30
N PHE A 168 -13.94 7.68 10.87
CA PHE A 168 -13.51 7.79 12.27
C PHE A 168 -12.67 9.06 12.53
N TYR A 169 -11.74 9.35 11.63
CA TYR A 169 -10.86 10.52 11.74
C TYR A 169 -11.45 11.78 11.10
N ASN A 170 -12.60 11.69 10.42
CA ASN A 170 -13.22 12.76 9.64
C ASN A 170 -12.23 13.48 8.70
N ARG A 171 -11.37 12.71 8.02
CA ARG A 171 -10.36 13.24 7.11
C ARG A 171 -10.07 12.33 5.93
N PHE A 172 -9.40 12.89 4.93
CA PHE A 172 -8.79 12.11 3.86
C PHE A 172 -7.53 11.39 4.35
N ILE A 173 -7.17 10.29 3.69
CA ILE A 173 -5.81 9.76 3.77
C ILE A 173 -4.85 10.80 3.18
N VAL A 174 -3.72 11.01 3.85
CA VAL A 174 -2.66 11.91 3.39
C VAL A 174 -1.44 11.12 2.93
N SER A 175 -0.55 11.75 2.20
CA SER A 175 0.62 11.15 1.55
C SER A 175 1.52 10.38 2.52
N ARG A 176 1.64 10.84 3.77
CA ARG A 176 2.39 10.13 4.80
C ARG A 176 1.76 8.80 5.18
N ASP A 177 0.45 8.77 5.36
CA ASP A 177 -0.31 7.54 5.64
C ASP A 177 -0.21 6.58 4.43
N ILE A 178 -0.28 7.13 3.21
CA ILE A 178 -0.11 6.37 1.97
C ILE A 178 1.27 5.70 1.95
N LEU A 179 2.36 6.45 2.16
CA LEU A 179 3.71 5.87 2.17
C LEU A 179 3.92 4.85 3.31
N ALA A 180 3.36 5.10 4.50
CA ALA A 180 3.36 4.12 5.59
C ALA A 180 2.71 2.80 5.16
N SER A 181 1.54 2.87 4.51
CA SER A 181 0.83 1.70 4.00
C SER A 181 1.54 0.98 2.85
N MET A 182 2.48 1.67 2.19
CA MET A 182 3.34 1.12 1.14
C MET A 182 4.66 0.55 1.70
N GLY A 183 4.83 0.51 3.03
CA GLY A 183 5.99 -0.05 3.71
C GLY A 183 7.19 0.88 3.81
N PHE A 184 7.04 2.18 3.49
CA PHE A 184 8.15 3.13 3.59
C PHE A 184 8.43 3.54 5.05
N PRO A 185 9.71 3.75 5.43
CA PRO A 185 10.11 4.20 6.76
C PRO A 185 9.87 5.71 6.94
N VAL A 186 8.60 6.09 7.07
CA VAL A 186 8.17 7.49 7.21
C VAL A 186 8.11 7.98 8.66
N SER A 187 8.25 7.10 9.65
CA SER A 187 8.47 7.46 11.05
C SER A 187 9.92 7.20 11.43
N GLN A 188 10.45 7.99 12.36
CA GLN A 188 11.84 7.83 12.81
C GLN A 188 12.06 6.47 13.49
N SER A 189 11.09 5.97 14.26
CA SER A 189 11.18 4.66 14.90
C SER A 189 11.29 3.52 13.88
N VAL A 190 10.49 3.55 12.82
CA VAL A 190 10.54 2.54 11.74
C VAL A 190 11.85 2.65 10.96
N ALA A 191 12.28 3.88 10.64
CA ALA A 191 13.56 4.11 9.94
C ALA A 191 14.76 3.56 10.73
N LEU A 192 14.82 3.84 12.04
CA LEU A 192 15.85 3.32 12.93
C LEU A 192 15.81 1.79 13.01
N ALA A 193 14.63 1.19 13.16
CA ALA A 193 14.47 -0.27 13.20
C ALA A 193 14.92 -0.94 11.90
N MET A 194 14.73 -0.27 10.75
CA MET A 194 15.17 -0.75 9.44
C MET A 194 16.65 -0.44 9.14
N GLY A 195 17.33 0.36 9.97
CA GLY A 195 18.72 0.77 9.72
C GLY A 195 18.88 1.68 8.50
N VAL A 196 17.86 2.47 8.16
CA VAL A 196 17.85 3.36 6.98
C VAL A 196 17.43 4.79 7.35
N PRO A 197 17.76 5.80 6.54
CA PRO A 197 17.24 7.15 6.75
C PRO A 197 15.71 7.21 6.65
N GLN A 198 15.10 8.07 7.45
CA GLN A 198 13.67 8.36 7.35
C GLN A 198 13.36 8.99 5.98
N VAL A 199 12.28 8.52 5.33
CA VAL A 199 11.82 9.11 4.07
C VAL A 199 11.28 10.52 4.35
N PRO A 200 11.83 11.58 3.72
CA PRO A 200 11.37 12.94 3.93
C PRO A 200 9.99 13.15 3.29
N MET A 201 9.05 13.67 4.08
CA MET A 201 7.63 13.83 3.70
C MET A 201 7.18 15.28 3.51
N ARG A 202 8.12 16.23 3.42
CA ARG A 202 7.80 17.67 3.41
C ARG A 202 7.03 18.13 2.17
N ASP A 203 7.03 17.34 1.09
CA ASP A 203 6.32 17.64 -0.16
C ASP A 203 5.27 16.56 -0.46
N PRO A 204 3.97 16.84 -0.23
CA PRO A 204 2.87 15.93 -0.53
C PRO A 204 2.85 15.48 -2.00
N LYS A 205 3.24 16.34 -2.95
CA LYS A 205 3.24 16.01 -4.37
C LYS A 205 4.27 14.93 -4.67
N ARG A 206 5.51 15.13 -4.20
CA ARG A 206 6.59 14.15 -4.36
C ARG A 206 6.25 12.82 -3.67
N ALA A 207 5.62 12.87 -2.51
CA ALA A 207 5.19 11.67 -1.80
C ALA A 207 4.07 10.91 -2.56
N GLY A 208 3.12 11.63 -3.15
CA GLY A 208 2.11 11.05 -4.04
C GLY A 208 2.73 10.38 -5.28
N ASP A 209 3.72 11.03 -5.90
CA ASP A 209 4.45 10.49 -7.07
C ASP A 209 5.21 9.20 -6.72
N LEU A 210 5.84 9.15 -5.53
CA LEU A 210 6.47 7.93 -5.02
C LEU A 210 5.44 6.80 -4.81
N ALA A 211 4.29 7.10 -4.22
CA ALA A 211 3.30 6.08 -3.88
C ALA A 211 2.60 5.43 -5.08
N GLY A 212 2.25 6.22 -6.10
CA GLY A 212 1.34 5.78 -7.18
C GLY A 212 1.85 4.55 -7.94
N ASN A 213 3.13 4.56 -8.30
CA ASN A 213 3.77 3.49 -9.08
C ASN A 213 4.72 2.61 -8.26
N ALA A 214 4.97 2.94 -7.00
CA ALA A 214 5.81 2.10 -6.17
C ALA A 214 5.21 0.70 -5.98
N MET A 215 6.13 -0.26 -5.88
CA MET A 215 5.87 -1.55 -5.27
C MET A 215 5.87 -1.38 -3.75
N HIS A 216 5.19 -2.29 -3.05
CA HIS A 216 5.25 -2.31 -1.58
C HIS A 216 6.68 -2.64 -1.13
N LEU A 217 7.31 -1.75 -0.36
CA LEU A 217 8.76 -1.79 -0.11
C LEU A 217 9.19 -3.10 0.57
N THR A 218 8.47 -3.50 1.63
CA THR A 218 8.76 -4.73 2.38
C THR A 218 8.58 -5.98 1.52
N SER A 219 7.60 -5.97 0.60
CA SER A 219 7.37 -7.07 -0.34
C SER A 219 8.52 -7.19 -1.33
N CYS A 220 9.01 -6.06 -1.86
CA CYS A 220 10.20 -6.04 -2.70
C CYS A 220 11.43 -6.57 -1.97
N PHE A 221 11.64 -6.17 -0.71
CA PHE A 221 12.78 -6.63 0.07
C PHE A 221 12.76 -8.14 0.31
N MET A 222 11.61 -8.69 0.72
CA MET A 222 11.44 -10.13 0.92
C MET A 222 11.71 -10.93 -0.36
N VAL A 223 11.17 -10.47 -1.49
CA VAL A 223 11.39 -11.09 -2.80
C VAL A 223 12.87 -10.99 -3.22
N GLN A 224 13.53 -9.85 -3.00
CA GLN A 224 14.94 -9.69 -3.32
C GLN A 224 15.83 -10.63 -2.50
N ILE A 225 15.55 -10.80 -1.20
CA ILE A 225 16.25 -11.78 -0.36
C ILE A 225 16.07 -13.19 -0.93
N CYS A 226 14.84 -13.59 -1.27
CA CYS A 226 14.58 -14.89 -1.87
C CYS A 226 15.42 -15.08 -3.14
N GLY A 227 15.49 -14.06 -4.01
CA GLY A 227 16.31 -14.08 -5.21
C GLY A 227 17.80 -14.26 -4.94
N LEU A 228 18.34 -13.51 -3.98
CA LEU A 228 19.77 -13.55 -3.63
C LEU A 228 20.20 -14.89 -3.00
N VAL A 229 19.30 -15.56 -2.28
CA VAL A 229 19.58 -16.85 -1.64
C VAL A 229 19.37 -18.02 -2.61
N CYS A 230 18.31 -17.98 -3.41
CA CYS A 230 17.92 -19.11 -4.27
C CYS A 230 18.69 -19.19 -5.59
N PHE A 231 19.33 -18.09 -6.03
CA PHE A 231 20.01 -18.05 -7.33
C PHE A 231 21.46 -17.60 -7.20
N GLY A 232 22.35 -18.32 -7.89
CA GLY A 232 23.77 -18.01 -7.95
C GLY A 232 24.33 -18.04 -9.37
N LYS A 233 25.58 -17.61 -9.51
CA LYS A 233 26.34 -17.73 -10.76
C LYS A 233 26.97 -19.13 -10.83
N ARG A 234 26.90 -19.81 -11.98
CA ARG A 234 27.72 -21.01 -12.22
C ARG A 234 29.20 -20.58 -12.26
N PRO A 235 30.11 -21.28 -11.57
CA PRO A 235 31.54 -21.04 -11.77
C PRO A 235 31.86 -21.20 -13.26
N HIS A 236 32.72 -20.33 -13.78
CA HIS A 236 33.26 -20.53 -15.13
C HIS A 236 34.09 -21.81 -15.06
N TYR A 237 33.50 -22.94 -15.44
CA TYR A 237 34.31 -24.05 -15.89
C TYR A 237 35.09 -23.50 -17.08
N GLN A 238 36.41 -23.44 -16.94
CA GLN A 238 37.29 -23.35 -18.09
C GLN A 238 36.91 -24.57 -18.93
N LEU A 239 36.23 -24.30 -20.05
CA LEU A 239 36.03 -25.31 -21.08
C LEU A 239 37.44 -25.57 -21.62
N GLU A 240 38.08 -26.63 -21.12
CA GLU A 240 39.20 -27.28 -21.81
C GLU A 240 38.72 -27.89 -23.12
#